data_AF-A0A3D4WN23-F1
#
_entry.id   AF-A0A3D4WN23-F1
#
_cell.length_a   1.000
_cell.length_b   1.000
_cell.length_c   1.000
_cell.angle_alpha   90.00
_cell.angle_beta   90.00
_cell.angle_gamma   90.00
#
_symmetry.space_group_name_H-M   'P 1'
#
loop_
_entity.id
_entity.type
_entity.pdbx_description
1 polymer ?
#
loop_
_entity_poly.entity_id
_entity_poly.type
_entity_poly.pdbx_seq_one_letter_code
_entity_poly.pdbx_strand_id
1 'polypeptide(L)'
;MASNTSKTARASVRAGQAGKDGALSVLGEFKYIIPLNSGKHAYVRNLTNGKTVHLSTTSDAFVEEIRVLAGAGHAAKIRVELGNLHEAHPAQGWEAVEKRLVEAGVFEG
;
A
#
# COMPACT_ATOMS: atom_id res chain seq x y z
N MET A 1 20.90 42.98 -1.91
CA MET A 1 20.60 41.87 -0.98
C MET A 1 19.87 40.79 -1.78
N ALA A 2 20.57 39.70 -2.12
CA ALA A 2 20.04 38.63 -2.96
C ALA A 2 19.19 37.66 -2.13
N SER A 3 17.94 37.44 -2.54
CA SER A 3 17.03 36.45 -1.98
C SER A 3 17.37 35.07 -2.57
N ASN A 4 18.18 34.30 -1.84
CA ASN A 4 18.44 32.89 -2.12
C ASN A 4 17.16 32.05 -1.88
N THR A 5 16.31 31.91 -2.88
CA THR A 5 15.23 30.92 -2.89
C THR A 5 15.81 29.55 -3.26
N SER A 6 15.78 28.64 -2.28
CA SER A 6 16.26 27.26 -2.37
C SER A 6 15.66 26.49 -3.56
N LYS A 7 16.52 25.84 -4.35
CA LYS A 7 16.16 24.95 -5.49
C LYS A 7 15.47 23.63 -5.08
N THR A 8 15.19 23.41 -3.80
CA THR A 8 14.55 22.18 -3.31
C THR A 8 13.02 22.18 -3.40
N ALA A 9 12.38 23.34 -3.62
CA ALA A 9 10.92 23.42 -3.65
C ALA A 9 10.26 22.90 -4.94
N ARG A 10 11.03 22.64 -6.02
CA ARG A 10 10.48 22.25 -7.33
C ARG A 10 10.57 20.75 -7.66
N ALA A 11 11.19 19.94 -6.81
CA ALA A 11 11.35 18.51 -7.04
C ALA A 11 10.15 17.67 -6.53
N SER A 12 9.37 18.18 -5.58
CA SER A 12 8.21 17.46 -5.01
C SER A 12 6.97 17.47 -5.92
N VAL A 13 6.87 18.43 -6.84
CA VAL A 13 5.66 18.62 -7.67
C VAL A 13 5.62 17.65 -8.87
N ARG A 14 6.76 17.09 -9.30
CA ARG A 14 6.85 16.26 -10.51
C ARG A 14 6.72 14.75 -10.26
N ALA A 15 6.74 14.30 -9.01
CA ALA A 15 6.56 12.89 -8.65
C ALA A 15 5.08 12.46 -8.55
N GLY A 16 4.13 13.40 -8.64
CA GLY A 16 2.68 13.12 -8.60
C GLY A 16 2.00 12.95 -9.96
N GLN A 17 2.75 12.87 -11.07
CA GLN A 17 2.20 12.90 -12.44
C GLN A 17 2.57 11.69 -13.31
N ALA A 18 3.16 10.63 -12.76
CA ALA A 18 3.44 9.39 -13.47
C ALA A 18 2.53 8.27 -12.93
N GLY A 19 1.26 8.29 -13.34
CA GLY A 19 0.25 7.31 -12.92
C GLY A 19 -1.16 7.67 -13.41
N LYS A 20 -1.27 8.21 -14.63
CA LYS A 20 -2.55 8.30 -15.34
C LYS A 20 -2.84 6.91 -15.90
N ASP A 21 -3.50 6.05 -15.11
CA ASP A 21 -4.38 4.94 -15.54
C ASP A 21 -4.75 4.06 -14.34
N GLY A 22 -5.44 4.67 -13.39
CA GLY A 22 -5.94 4.01 -12.20
C GLY A 22 -6.59 5.05 -11.32
N ALA A 23 -7.77 5.51 -11.73
CA ALA A 23 -8.56 6.53 -11.07
C ALA A 23 -8.50 6.37 -9.55
N LEU A 24 -7.83 7.32 -8.88
CA LEU A 24 -8.02 7.56 -7.46
C LEU A 24 -9.51 7.88 -7.28
N SER A 25 -10.29 6.91 -6.81
CA SER A 25 -11.66 7.13 -6.38
C SER A 25 -11.60 7.88 -5.04
N VAL A 26 -11.48 9.20 -5.10
CA VAL A 26 -11.09 10.10 -3.99
C VAL A 26 -12.22 10.36 -2.97
N LEU A 27 -13.39 9.69 -3.01
CA LEU A 27 -14.52 10.12 -2.17
C LEU A 27 -15.24 9.07 -1.31
N GLY A 28 -14.71 7.86 -1.11
CA GLY A 28 -15.33 6.95 -0.13
C GLY A 28 -14.61 5.65 0.23
N GLU A 29 -13.58 5.25 -0.53
CA GLU A 29 -12.91 3.97 -0.32
C GLU A 29 -11.49 4.17 0.22
N PHE A 30 -11.31 3.92 1.51
CA PHE A 30 -9.98 3.91 2.13
C PHE A 30 -9.23 2.66 1.68
N LYS A 31 -8.22 2.84 0.81
CA LYS A 31 -7.27 1.77 0.44
C LYS A 31 -6.28 1.52 1.57
N TYR A 32 -6.12 0.26 1.98
CA TYR A 32 -5.11 -0.17 2.94
C TYR A 32 -3.76 -0.39 2.25
N ILE A 33 -3.78 -0.85 1.00
CA ILE A 33 -2.59 -1.26 0.24
C ILE A 33 -2.53 -0.47 -1.06
N ILE A 34 -1.56 0.42 -1.18
CA ILE A 34 -1.30 1.14 -2.43
C ILE A 34 -0.11 0.46 -3.11
N PRO A 35 -0.33 -0.28 -4.22
CA PRO A 35 0.71 -1.05 -4.89
C PRO A 35 1.75 -0.12 -5.53
N LEU A 36 3.02 -0.53 -5.47
CA LEU A 36 4.14 0.17 -6.09
C LEU A 36 5.09 -0.82 -6.77
N ASN A 37 5.84 -0.33 -7.76
CA ASN A 37 6.89 -1.10 -8.43
C ASN A 37 6.41 -2.50 -8.87
N SER A 38 5.24 -2.53 -9.52
CA SER A 38 4.59 -3.77 -9.98
C SER A 38 4.39 -4.82 -8.88
N GLY A 39 3.97 -4.38 -7.68
CA GLY A 39 3.65 -5.26 -6.55
C GLY A 39 4.84 -5.65 -5.67
N LYS A 40 6.06 -5.19 -5.99
CA LYS A 40 7.24 -5.43 -5.14
C LYS A 40 7.22 -4.63 -3.84
N HIS A 41 6.61 -3.45 -3.87
CA HIS A 41 6.45 -2.59 -2.71
C HIS A 41 5.00 -2.15 -2.58
N ALA A 42 4.63 -1.70 -1.39
CA ALA A 42 3.36 -1.04 -1.16
C ALA A 42 3.50 0.06 -0.12
N TYR A 43 2.67 1.09 -0.24
CA TYR A 43 2.32 1.87 0.94
C TYR A 43 1.21 1.14 1.69
N VAL A 44 1.45 0.84 2.96
CA VAL A 44 0.43 0.32 3.87
C VAL A 44 -0.07 1.48 4.71
N ARG A 45 -1.36 1.80 4.58
CA ARG A 45 -2.01 2.83 5.40
C ARG A 45 -2.59 2.17 6.64
N ASN A 46 -1.97 2.43 7.78
CA ASN A 46 -2.43 1.92 9.04
C ASN A 46 -3.44 2.87 9.69
N LEU A 47 -4.71 2.46 9.68
CA LEU A 47 -5.82 3.24 10.24
C LEU A 47 -5.83 3.23 11.78
N THR A 48 -5.12 2.31 12.43
CA THR A 48 -5.07 2.24 13.90
C THR A 48 -4.15 3.30 14.51
N ASN A 49 -3.15 3.76 13.75
CA ASN A 49 -2.18 4.75 14.20
C ASN A 49 -2.07 5.98 13.27
N GLY A 50 -2.82 6.02 12.16
CA GLY A 50 -2.85 7.11 11.20
C GLY A 50 -1.60 7.23 10.32
N LYS A 51 -0.66 6.28 10.39
CA LYS A 51 0.59 6.32 9.61
C LYS A 51 0.44 5.60 8.27
N THR A 52 1.26 6.01 7.32
CA THR A 52 1.42 5.28 6.05
C THR A 52 2.89 4.92 5.90
N VAL A 53 3.18 3.63 5.77
CA VAL A 53 4.55 3.09 5.73
C VAL A 53 4.84 2.47 4.38
N HIS A 54 6.04 2.68 3.85
CA HIS A 54 6.50 2.07 2.60
C HIS A 54 7.25 0.78 2.91
N LEU A 55 6.72 -0.35 2.43
CA LEU A 55 7.25 -1.68 2.76
C LEU A 55 7.43 -2.52 1.50
N SER A 56 8.39 -3.44 1.53
CA SER A 56 8.47 -4.52 0.54
C SER A 56 7.38 -5.55 0.83
N THR A 57 6.62 -5.96 -0.18
CA THR A 57 5.54 -6.96 -0.02
C THR A 57 6.05 -8.34 0.38
N THR A 58 7.35 -8.57 0.22
CA THR A 58 8.06 -9.79 0.63
C THR A 58 8.72 -9.70 2.01
N SER A 59 8.68 -8.54 2.67
CA SER A 59 9.33 -8.34 3.98
C SER A 59 8.44 -8.77 5.14
N ASP A 60 9.06 -9.18 6.25
CA ASP A 60 8.32 -9.48 7.48
C ASP A 60 7.66 -8.24 8.08
N ALA A 61 8.26 -7.06 7.89
CA ALA A 61 7.64 -5.80 8.28
C ALA A 61 6.27 -5.58 7.59
N PHE A 62 6.12 -6.00 6.33
CA PHE A 62 4.82 -5.96 5.64
C PHE A 62 3.82 -6.92 6.28
N VAL A 63 4.24 -8.16 6.57
CA VAL A 63 3.39 -9.15 7.24
C VAL A 63 2.89 -8.61 8.58
N GLU A 64 3.78 -8.05 9.40
CA GLU A 64 3.42 -7.52 10.71
C GLU A 64 2.52 -6.28 10.63
N GLU A 65 2.74 -5.38 9.68
CA GLU A 65 1.85 -4.23 9.50
C GLU A 65 0.43 -4.67 9.12
N ILE A 66 0.30 -5.68 8.25
CA ILE A 66 -1.01 -6.25 7.91
C ILE A 66 -1.60 -7.02 9.09
N ARG A 67 -0.80 -7.72 9.90
CA ARG A 67 -1.25 -8.39 11.14
C ARG A 67 -1.84 -7.40 12.13
N VAL A 68 -1.21 -6.25 12.33
CA VAL A 68 -1.75 -5.18 13.19
C VAL A 68 -3.11 -4.72 12.71
N LEU A 69 -3.28 -4.52 11.41
CA LEU A 69 -4.57 -4.12 10.84
C LEU A 69 -5.62 -5.23 10.92
N ALA A 70 -5.23 -6.48 10.66
CA ALA A 70 -6.09 -7.64 10.75
C ALA A 70 -6.63 -7.82 12.18
N GLY A 71 -5.76 -7.76 13.19
CA GLY A 71 -6.13 -7.83 14.61
C GLY A 71 -6.98 -6.65 15.09
N ALA A 72 -6.99 -5.54 14.36
CA ALA A 72 -7.89 -4.40 14.61
C ALA A 72 -9.24 -4.52 13.86
N GLY A 73 -9.55 -5.67 13.26
CA GLY A 73 -10.83 -5.94 12.59
C GLY A 73 -10.88 -5.55 11.11
N HIS A 74 -9.74 -5.24 10.49
CA HIS A 74 -9.69 -4.88 9.07
C HIS A 74 -9.38 -6.05 8.13
N ALA A 75 -9.23 -7.27 8.66
CA ALA A 75 -8.85 -8.48 7.91
C ALA A 75 -9.69 -8.70 6.64
N ALA A 76 -11.02 -8.73 6.76
CA ALA A 76 -11.91 -9.01 5.63
C ALA A 76 -11.76 -7.98 4.50
N LYS A 77 -11.60 -6.69 4.83
CA LYS A 77 -11.42 -5.62 3.84
C LYS A 77 -10.08 -5.72 3.12
N ILE A 78 -9.02 -6.04 3.85
CA ILE A 78 -7.68 -6.22 3.28
C ILE A 78 -7.65 -7.42 2.33
N ARG A 79 -8.33 -8.52 2.66
CA ARG A 79 -8.42 -9.69 1.76
C ARG A 79 -9.15 -9.36 0.46
N VAL A 80 -10.27 -8.64 0.54
CA VAL A 80 -10.97 -8.15 -0.67
C VAL A 80 -10.04 -7.27 -1.50
N GLU A 81 -9.28 -6.36 -0.87
CA GLU A 81 -8.35 -5.50 -1.59
C GLU A 81 -7.21 -6.28 -2.26
N LEU A 82 -6.64 -7.29 -1.61
CA LEU A 82 -5.64 -8.18 -2.21
C LEU A 82 -6.19 -8.96 -3.41
N GLY A 83 -7.42 -9.47 -3.30
CA GLY A 83 -8.13 -10.10 -4.42
C GLY A 83 -8.31 -9.15 -5.60
N ASN A 84 -8.78 -7.93 -5.35
CA ASN A 84 -8.92 -6.90 -6.38
C ASN A 84 -7.56 -6.53 -7.03
N LEU A 85 -6.48 -6.51 -6.26
CA LEU A 85 -5.13 -6.27 -6.79
C LEU A 85 -4.65 -7.43 -7.67
N HIS A 86 -4.97 -8.68 -7.30
CA HIS A 86 -4.68 -9.84 -8.13
C HIS A 86 -5.47 -9.81 -9.44
N GLU A 87 -6.77 -9.53 -9.40
CA GLU A 87 -7.61 -9.44 -10.60
C GLU A 87 -7.18 -8.31 -11.54
N ALA A 88 -6.87 -7.13 -10.99
CA ALA A 88 -6.43 -5.98 -11.79
C ALA A 88 -5.01 -6.16 -12.35
N HIS A 89 -4.15 -6.89 -11.63
CA HIS A 89 -2.73 -7.03 -11.93
C HIS A 89 -2.23 -8.47 -11.73
N PRO A 90 -2.69 -9.44 -12.54
CA PRO A 90 -2.43 -10.87 -12.32
C PRO A 90 -0.94 -11.23 -12.36
N ALA A 91 -0.14 -10.49 -13.13
CA ALA A 91 1.31 -10.74 -13.26
C ALA A 91 2.17 -10.12 -12.15
N GLN A 92 1.58 -9.41 -11.18
CA GLN A 92 2.33 -8.67 -10.14
C GLN A 92 2.52 -9.46 -8.83
N GLY A 93 2.14 -10.74 -8.80
CA GLY A 93 2.42 -11.64 -7.67
C GLY A 93 1.55 -11.42 -6.43
N TRP A 94 0.42 -10.71 -6.55
CA TRP A 94 -0.50 -10.47 -5.42
C TRP A 94 -1.09 -11.74 -4.81
N GLU A 95 -1.29 -12.78 -5.61
CA GLU A 95 -1.68 -14.12 -5.13
C GLU A 95 -0.63 -14.70 -4.16
N ALA A 96 0.66 -14.57 -4.50
CA ALA A 96 1.74 -15.04 -3.64
C ALA A 96 1.85 -14.20 -2.36
N VAL A 97 1.56 -12.89 -2.43
CA VAL A 97 1.48 -12.01 -1.26
C VAL A 97 0.35 -12.44 -0.32
N GLU A 98 -0.86 -12.67 -0.83
CA GLU A 98 -1.98 -13.16 -0.01
C GLU A 98 -1.64 -14.51 0.62
N LYS A 99 -1.10 -15.45 -0.16
CA LYS A 99 -0.68 -16.76 0.33
C LYS A 99 0.33 -16.65 1.48
N ARG A 100 1.35 -15.78 1.38
CA ARG A 100 2.31 -15.54 2.46
C ARG A 100 1.63 -15.04 3.74
N LEU A 101 0.65 -14.13 3.62
CA LEU A 101 -0.10 -13.62 4.78
C LEU A 101 -0.95 -14.72 5.44
N VAL A 102 -1.59 -15.57 4.62
CA VAL A 102 -2.33 -16.75 5.12
C VAL A 102 -1.40 -17.72 5.83
N GLU A 103 -0.26 -18.08 5.22
CA GLU A 103 0.73 -18.98 5.83
C GLU A 103 1.35 -18.42 7.12
N ALA A 104 1.42 -17.09 7.25
CA ALA A 104 1.86 -16.42 8.48
C ALA A 104 0.74 -16.31 9.55
N GLY A 105 -0.45 -16.86 9.30
CA GLY A 105 -1.59 -16.82 10.24
C GLY A 105 -2.15 -15.41 10.44
N VAL A 106 -1.97 -14.50 9.49
CA VAL A 106 -2.38 -13.08 9.63
C VAL A 106 -3.90 -12.93 9.75
N PHE A 107 -4.67 -13.86 9.19
CA PHE A 107 -6.14 -13.78 9.10
C PHE A 107 -6.88 -14.81 9.97
N GLU A 108 -6.21 -15.43 10.96
CA GLU A 108 -6.80 -16.46 11.82
C GLU A 108 -7.43 -15.91 13.12
N GLY A 109 -7.32 -14.59 13.35
CA GLY A 109 -7.80 -13.90 14.56
C GLY A 109 -9.22 -13.36 14.48
#